data_AF-A0A3M1DQM2-F1
#
_entry.id   AF-A0A3M1DQM2-F1
#
_cell.length_a   1.000
_cell.length_b   1.000
_cell.length_c   1.000
_cell.angle_alpha   90.00
_cell.angle_beta   90.00
_cell.angle_gamma   90.00
#
_symmetry.space_group_name_H-M   'P 1'
#
loop_
_entity.id
_entity.type
_entity.pdbx_description
1 polymer ?
#
loop_
_entity_poly.entity_id
_entity_poly.type
_entity_poly.pdbx_seq_one_letter_code
_entity_poly.pdbx_strand_id
1 'polypeptide(L)'
;IHAAVTRSRPDGYGGPDGWVPAQRITVAEAVRAYTWGAAYAVGMEGRLGTLAPGKLADLVILNQDIFAVDPSRIPQTRVLGTMVGGRWAYRFPSTD
;
A
#
# COMPACT_ATOMS: atom_id res chain seq x y z
N ILE A 1 1.95 -4.18 -2.83
CA ILE A 1 0.88 -3.82 -3.79
C ILE A 1 1.19 -4.34 -5.19
N HIS A 2 2.22 -3.84 -5.91
CA HIS A 2 2.57 -4.29 -7.28
C HIS A 2 2.43 -5.80 -7.52
N ALA A 3 3.19 -6.62 -6.78
CA ALA A 3 3.17 -8.07 -6.98
C ALA A 3 1.80 -8.74 -6.74
N ALA A 4 0.93 -8.15 -5.90
CA ALA A 4 -0.41 -8.69 -5.67
C ALA A 4 -1.34 -8.44 -6.88
N VAL A 5 -1.15 -7.30 -7.56
CA VAL A 5 -2.02 -6.86 -8.65
C VAL A 5 -1.51 -7.26 -10.03
N THR A 6 -0.19 -7.40 -10.20
CA THR A 6 0.41 -7.84 -11.47
C THR A 6 0.76 -9.32 -11.47
N ARG A 7 0.95 -9.91 -10.28
CA ARG A 7 1.55 -11.23 -10.11
C ARG A 7 2.94 -11.35 -10.74
N SER A 8 3.71 -10.27 -10.78
CA SER A 8 5.08 -10.24 -11.30
C SER A 8 6.02 -9.45 -10.40
N ARG A 9 7.33 -9.59 -10.59
CA ARG A 9 8.33 -8.70 -9.99
C ARG A 9 8.54 -7.45 -10.88
N PRO A 10 9.02 -6.34 -10.30
CA PRO A 10 9.32 -5.13 -11.08
C PRO A 10 10.41 -5.31 -12.15
N ASP A 11 11.26 -6.32 -12.01
CA ASP A 11 12.32 -6.68 -12.97
C ASP A 11 11.80 -7.50 -14.17
N GLY A 12 10.49 -7.75 -14.26
CA GLY A 12 9.88 -8.55 -15.33
C GLY A 12 9.95 -10.06 -15.09
N TYR A 13 10.57 -10.53 -14.01
CA TYR A 13 10.53 -11.94 -13.63
C TYR A 13 9.06 -12.33 -13.37
N GLY A 14 8.63 -13.44 -13.99
CA GLY A 14 7.24 -13.90 -14.00
C GLY A 14 6.52 -13.79 -15.34
N GLY A 15 7.14 -13.14 -16.33
CA GLY A 15 6.57 -13.01 -17.67
C GLY A 15 5.46 -11.96 -17.78
N PRO A 16 4.97 -11.68 -18.99
CA PRO A 16 4.00 -10.61 -19.26
C PRO A 16 2.67 -10.80 -18.50
N ASP A 17 2.27 -12.06 -18.28
CA ASP A 17 1.03 -12.41 -17.58
C ASP A 17 1.22 -12.64 -16.07
N GLY A 18 2.46 -12.64 -15.56
CA GLY A 18 2.75 -12.94 -14.16
C GLY A 18 2.42 -14.40 -13.75
N TRP A 19 2.73 -14.74 -12.50
CA TRP A 19 2.47 -16.06 -11.91
C TRP A 19 1.01 -16.25 -11.53
N VAL A 20 0.36 -17.27 -12.10
CA VAL A 20 -1.03 -17.60 -11.78
C VAL A 20 -1.92 -16.35 -11.95
N PRO A 21 -2.05 -15.81 -13.17
CA PRO A 21 -2.74 -14.53 -13.44
C PRO A 21 -4.15 -14.47 -12.87
N ALA A 22 -4.84 -15.61 -12.77
CA ALA A 22 -6.17 -15.74 -12.18
C ALA A 22 -6.23 -15.36 -10.68
N GLN A 23 -5.09 -15.30 -9.98
CA GLN A 23 -4.99 -14.86 -8.58
C GLN A 23 -4.61 -13.38 -8.42
N ARG A 24 -4.60 -12.60 -9.51
CA ARG A 24 -4.49 -11.14 -9.42
C ARG A 24 -5.67 -10.60 -8.62
N ILE A 25 -5.39 -9.66 -7.75
CA ILE A 25 -6.41 -8.86 -7.04
C ILE A 25 -6.32 -7.41 -7.48
N THR A 26 -7.37 -6.65 -7.27
CA THR A 26 -7.40 -5.20 -7.52
C THR A 26 -6.48 -4.47 -6.53
N VAL A 27 -6.10 -3.22 -6.87
CA VAL A 27 -5.36 -2.36 -5.93
C VAL A 27 -6.14 -2.15 -4.64
N ALA A 28 -7.46 -1.98 -4.72
CA ALA A 28 -8.32 -1.80 -3.55
C ALA A 28 -8.32 -3.02 -2.63
N GLU A 29 -8.43 -4.22 -3.18
CA GLU A 29 -8.31 -5.46 -2.42
C GLU A 29 -6.92 -5.61 -1.79
N ALA A 30 -5.85 -5.29 -2.53
CA ALA A 30 -4.49 -5.34 -2.01
C ALA A 30 -4.28 -4.35 -0.85
N VAL A 31 -4.71 -3.09 -1.00
CA VAL A 31 -4.63 -2.08 0.07
C VAL A 31 -5.42 -2.54 1.28
N ARG A 32 -6.66 -3.02 1.09
CA ARG A 32 -7.47 -3.56 2.18
C ARG A 32 -6.79 -4.72 2.88
N ALA A 33 -6.22 -5.68 2.14
CA ALA A 33 -5.53 -6.84 2.69
C ALA A 33 -4.33 -6.44 3.56
N TYR A 34 -3.50 -5.50 3.10
CA TYR A 34 -2.30 -5.05 3.82
C TYR A 34 -2.57 -4.02 4.93
N THR A 35 -3.80 -3.52 5.07
CA THR A 35 -4.15 -2.52 6.09
C THR A 35 -5.16 -3.12 7.07
N TRP A 36 -6.46 -2.96 6.80
CA TRP A 36 -7.52 -3.48 7.63
C TRP A 36 -7.46 -5.00 7.77
N GLY A 37 -7.16 -5.72 6.69
CA GLY A 37 -7.08 -7.19 6.69
C GLY A 37 -5.98 -7.71 7.62
N ALA A 38 -4.80 -7.10 7.59
CA ALA A 38 -3.71 -7.41 8.52
C ALA A 38 -4.07 -7.07 9.97
N ALA A 39 -4.72 -5.92 10.22
CA ALA A 39 -5.19 -5.54 11.55
C ALA A 39 -6.24 -6.52 12.09
N TYR A 40 -7.19 -6.93 11.26
CA TYR A 40 -8.21 -7.92 11.60
C TYR A 40 -7.61 -9.28 11.92
N ALA A 41 -6.64 -9.75 11.13
CA ALA A 41 -5.98 -11.04 11.34
C ALA A 41 -5.30 -11.16 12.71
N VAL A 42 -4.97 -10.03 13.35
CA VAL A 42 -4.36 -9.99 14.69
C VAL A 42 -5.28 -9.39 15.77
N GLY A 43 -6.58 -9.24 15.49
CA GLY A 43 -7.58 -8.71 16.45
C GLY A 43 -7.39 -7.24 16.84
N MET A 44 -6.76 -6.46 15.96
CA MET A 44 -6.43 -5.04 16.18
C MET A 44 -7.20 -4.09 15.26
N GLU A 45 -8.19 -4.58 14.52
CA GLU A 45 -9.00 -3.79 13.59
C GLU A 45 -9.73 -2.63 14.26
N GLY A 46 -10.02 -2.71 15.57
CA GLY A 46 -10.57 -1.59 16.36
C GLY A 46 -9.58 -0.44 16.58
N ARG A 47 -8.28 -0.66 16.37
CA ARG A 47 -7.19 0.30 16.66
C ARG A 47 -6.29 0.63 15.46
N LEU A 48 -6.17 -0.27 14.48
CA LEU A 48 -5.24 -0.20 13.36
C LEU A 48 -5.96 -0.38 12.00
N GLY A 49 -5.22 -0.18 10.91
CA GLY A 49 -5.59 -0.63 9.56
C GLY A 49 -6.58 0.25 8.80
N THR A 50 -7.16 1.30 9.41
CA THR A 50 -7.98 2.31 8.73
C THR A 50 -7.83 3.67 9.41
N LEU A 51 -8.09 4.75 8.69
CA LEU A 51 -8.18 6.10 9.27
C LEU A 51 -9.62 6.40 9.68
N ALA A 52 -9.87 6.39 10.99
CA ALA A 52 -11.16 6.71 11.59
C ALA A 52 -10.95 7.25 13.02
N PRO A 53 -11.88 8.05 13.57
CA PRO A 53 -11.81 8.50 14.96
C PRO A 53 -11.62 7.34 15.95
N GLY A 54 -10.74 7.53 16.94
CA GLY A 54 -10.41 6.52 17.96
C GLY A 54 -9.31 5.52 17.58
N LYS A 55 -8.88 5.47 16.31
CA LYS A 55 -7.76 4.62 15.85
C LYS A 55 -6.42 5.34 15.91
N LEU A 56 -5.32 4.59 15.87
CA LEU A 56 -3.99 5.18 15.74
C LEU A 56 -3.88 5.89 14.38
N ALA A 57 -3.28 7.08 14.40
CA ALA A 57 -2.93 7.80 13.19
C ALA A 57 -1.65 7.21 12.58
N ASP A 58 -1.78 5.99 12.04
CA ASP A 58 -0.77 5.29 11.25
C ASP A 58 -1.08 5.47 9.77
N LEU A 59 -0.25 6.23 9.05
CA LEU A 59 -0.45 6.50 7.63
C LEU A 59 0.84 6.73 6.88
N VAL A 60 0.76 6.58 5.56
CA VAL A 60 1.78 7.01 4.61
C VAL A 60 1.17 8.00 3.61
N ILE A 61 1.95 8.98 3.21
CA ILE A 61 1.62 9.87 2.09
C ILE A 61 2.42 9.39 0.89
N LEU A 62 1.76 9.21 -0.25
CA LEU A 62 2.36 8.76 -1.50
C LEU A 62 2.43 9.93 -2.50
N ASN A 63 3.46 9.96 -3.35
CA ASN A 63 3.60 10.99 -4.38
C ASN A 63 2.71 10.79 -5.61
N GLN A 64 1.96 9.68 -5.67
CA GLN A 64 1.02 9.38 -6.74
C GLN A 64 -0.13 8.53 -6.18
N ASP A 65 -1.27 8.61 -6.86
CA ASP A 65 -2.43 7.77 -6.56
C ASP A 65 -2.23 6.36 -7.16
N ILE A 66 -1.94 5.40 -6.29
CA ILE A 66 -1.76 4.00 -6.69
C ILE A 66 -3.04 3.32 -7.22
N PHE A 67 -4.22 3.92 -6.99
CA PHE A 67 -5.51 3.42 -7.49
C PHE A 67 -5.79 3.84 -8.94
N ALA A 68 -5.14 4.90 -9.42
CA ALA A 68 -5.37 5.47 -10.75
C ALA A 68 -4.25 5.19 -11.75
N VAL A 69 -3.02 4.94 -11.28
CA VAL A 69 -1.88 4.65 -12.16
C VAL A 69 -1.92 3.22 -12.69
N ASP A 70 -1.28 3.01 -13.85
CA ASP A 70 -1.00 1.66 -14.33
C ASP A 70 -0.25 0.85 -13.25
N PRO A 71 -0.66 -0.39 -12.95
CA PRO A 71 -0.02 -1.21 -11.93
C PRO A 71 1.50 -1.36 -12.07
N SER A 72 2.04 -1.35 -13.30
CA SER A 72 3.48 -1.40 -13.57
C SER A 72 4.24 -0.17 -13.06
N ARG A 73 3.53 0.94 -12.80
CA ARG A 73 4.07 2.20 -12.28
C ARG A 73 4.06 2.29 -10.75
N ILE A 74 3.48 1.30 -10.06
CA ILE A 74 3.43 1.28 -8.59
C ILE A 74 4.84 1.19 -7.95
N PRO A 75 5.81 0.42 -8.47
CA PRO A 75 7.17 0.36 -7.91
C PRO A 75 7.91 1.69 -7.85
N GLN A 76 7.53 2.67 -8.68
CA GLN A 76 8.09 4.01 -8.74
C GLN A 76 7.44 4.98 -7.72
N THR A 77 6.45 4.50 -6.96
CA THR A 77 5.81 5.30 -5.90
C THR A 77 6.82 5.63 -4.82
N ARG A 78 6.92 6.91 -4.48
CA ARG A 78 7.71 7.41 -3.35
C ARG A 78 6.80 7.71 -2.18
N VAL A 79 7.24 7.32 -0.99
CA VAL A 79 6.64 7.76 0.26
C VAL A 79 7.12 9.18 0.53
N LEU A 80 6.20 10.12 0.64
CA LEU A 80 6.46 11.52 1.00
C LEU A 80 6.46 11.74 2.51
N GLY A 81 5.81 10.86 3.26
CA GLY A 81 5.80 10.92 4.71
C GLY A 81 5.22 9.67 5.33
N THR A 82 5.67 9.37 6.55
CA THR A 82 5.18 8.27 7.37
C THR A 82 4.86 8.80 8.76
N MET A 83 3.63 8.55 9.21
CA MET A 83 3.19 8.84 10.57
C MET A 83 2.90 7.53 11.29
N VAL A 84 3.35 7.43 12.54
CA VAL A 84 3.11 6.30 13.44
C VAL A 84 2.57 6.85 14.76
N GLY A 85 1.38 6.43 15.16
CA GLY A 85 0.70 6.84 16.38
C GLY A 85 0.51 8.35 16.49
N GLY A 86 0.30 9.06 15.38
CA GLY A 86 0.18 10.52 15.36
C GLY A 86 1.50 11.28 15.31
N ARG A 87 2.65 10.59 15.28
CA ARG A 87 3.98 11.21 15.23
C ARG A 87 4.64 10.96 13.88
N TRP A 88 5.21 11.99 13.29
CA TRP A 88 5.96 11.86 12.04
C TRP A 88 7.27 11.10 12.28
N ALA A 89 7.37 9.92 11.68
CA ALA A 89 8.59 9.10 11.68
C ALA A 89 9.47 9.41 10.46
N TYR A 90 8.85 9.85 9.37
CA TYR A 90 9.55 10.27 8.15
C TYR A 90 8.79 11.41 7.48
N ARG A 91 9.54 12.37 6.93
CA ARG A 91 9.05 13.38 6.00
C ARG A 91 10.10 13.57 4.91
N PHE A 92 9.67 13.47 3.66
CA PHE A 92 10.50 13.88 2.54
C PHE A 92 10.81 15.39 2.70
N PRO A 93 12.06 15.83 2.54
CA PRO A 93 12.41 17.24 2.70
C PRO A 93 11.54 18.10 1.77
N SER A 94 10.89 19.15 2.29
CA SER A 94 10.34 20.18 1.41
C SER A 94 11.52 20.93 0.80
N THR A 95 11.52 21.06 -0.51
CA THR A 95 12.29 22.10 -1.17
C THR A 95 11.39 23.32 -1.09
N ASP A 96 11.61 24.14 -0.05
CA ASP A 96 11.05 25.50 -0.01
C ASP A 96 11.69 26.35 -1.12
#